data_AF-A0A958YB44-F1
#
_entry.id   AF-A0A958YB44-F1
#
_cell.length_a   1.000
_cell.length_b   1.000
_cell.length_c   1.000
_cell.angle_alpha   90.00
_cell.angle_beta   90.00
_cell.angle_gamma   90.00
#
_symmetry.space_group_name_H-M   'P 1'
#
loop_
_entity.id
_entity.type
_entity.pdbx_description
1 polymer ?
#
loop_
_entity_poly.entity_id
_entity_poly.type
_entity_poly.pdbx_seq_one_letter_code
_entity_poly.pdbx_strand_id
1 'polypeptide(L)' 'TIFLEFKIDEKGLLSLTKTEIDSLILAEIPEIQNYLYRSIDSLPQIYPALKRGQQVTTKFKMPLIVKVSEN' A
#
# COMPACT_ATOMS: atom_id res chain seq x y z
N THR A 1 -5.68 -11.89 -4.78
CA THR A 1 -4.51 -11.08 -4.35
C THR A 1 -4.83 -9.59 -4.41
N ILE A 2 -4.19 -8.75 -3.59
CA ILE A 2 -4.31 -7.29 -3.65
C ILE A 2 -2.99 -6.71 -4.17
N PHE A 3 -3.02 -5.76 -5.11
CA PHE A 3 -1.84 -5.00 -5.51
C PHE A 3 -2.01 -3.53 -5.12
N LEU A 4 -1.07 -3.02 -4.33
CA LEU A 4 -0.97 -1.60 -3.98
C LEU A 4 0.15 -0.96 -4.76
N GLU A 5 -0.16 0.13 -5.45
CA GLU A 5 0.83 1.00 -6.06
C GLU A 5 0.81 2.35 -5.34
N PHE A 6 1.96 2.73 -4.79
CA PHE A 6 2.10 3.99 -4.06
C PHE A 6 3.47 4.60 -4.34
N LYS A 7 3.58 5.90 -4.07
CA LYS A 7 4.84 6.63 -4.10
C LYS A 7 5.15 7.16 -2.71
N ILE A 8 6.43 7.26 -2.40
CA ILE A 8 6.95 8.05 -1.30
C ILE A 8 7.82 9.12 -1.94
N ASP A 9 7.47 10.39 -1.76
CA ASP A 9 8.23 11.49 -2.35
C ASP A 9 9.55 11.75 -1.61
N GLU A 10 10.36 12.68 -2.10
CA GLU A 10 11.64 13.06 -1.48
C GLU A 10 11.50 13.69 -0.09
N LYS A 11 10.27 14.03 0.35
CA LYS A 11 9.97 14.53 1.70
C LYS A 11 9.47 13.44 2.64
N GLY A 12 9.29 12.22 2.13
CA GLY A 12 8.75 11.10 2.90
C GLY A 12 7.22 11.04 2.91
N LEU A 13 6.53 11.84 2.09
CA LEU A 13 5.07 11.78 2.00
C LEU A 13 4.65 10.61 1.13
N LEU A 14 3.84 9.72 1.70
CA LEU A 14 3.22 8.61 0.99
C LEU A 14 1.99 9.10 0.21
N SER A 15 1.83 8.62 -1.02
CA SER A 15 0.59 8.78 -1.78
C SER A 15 0.20 7.47 -2.47
N LEU A 16 -0.99 6.97 -2.16
CA LEU A 16 -1.58 5.83 -2.86
C LEU A 16 -1.95 6.24 -4.29
N THR A 17 -1.48 5.49 -5.28
CA THR A 17 -1.66 5.80 -6.70
C THR A 17 -2.65 4.85 -7.36
N LYS A 18 -2.63 3.58 -6.99
CA LYS A 18 -3.57 2.56 -7.49
C LYS A 18 -3.74 1.44 -6.48
N THR A 19 -4.94 0.89 -6.43
CA THR A 19 -5.25 -0.34 -5.71
C THR A 19 -6.03 -1.26 -6.64
N GLU A 20 -5.52 -2.48 -6.83
CA GLU A 20 -6.21 -3.54 -7.55
C GLU A 20 -6.54 -4.65 -6.55
N ILE A 21 -7.82 -5.03 -6.48
CA ILE A 21 -8.32 -6.03 -5.53
C ILE A 21 -9.00 -7.12 -6.31
N ASP A 22 -8.65 -8.37 -6.00
CA ASP A 22 -9.33 -9.55 -6.49
C ASP A 22 -10.82 -9.53 -6.14
N SER A 23 -11.68 -9.89 -7.09
CA SER A 23 -13.13 -9.87 -6.89
C SER A 23 -13.58 -10.82 -5.79
N LEU A 24 -12.89 -11.95 -5.58
CA LEU A 24 -13.20 -12.85 -4.47
C LEU A 24 -12.93 -12.18 -3.12
N ILE A 25 -11.84 -11.42 -3.01
CA ILE A 25 -11.54 -10.68 -1.77
C ILE A 25 -12.59 -9.60 -1.53
N LEU A 26 -13.05 -8.90 -2.57
CA LEU A 26 -14.12 -7.90 -2.45
C LEU A 26 -15.46 -8.53 -2.05
N ALA A 27 -15.76 -9.74 -2.51
CA ALA A 27 -16.97 -10.46 -2.15
C ALA A 27 -16.94 -10.94 -0.69
N GLU A 28 -15.80 -11.51 -0.25
CA GLU A 28 -15.63 -12.05 1.10
C GLU A 28 -15.39 -10.95 2.15
N ILE A 29 -14.71 -9.86 1.75
CA ILE A 29 -14.36 -8.73 2.63
C ILE A 29 -14.73 -7.40 1.94
N PRO A 30 -16.03 -7.04 1.88
CA PRO A 30 -16.48 -5.82 1.20
C PRO A 30 -15.80 -4.53 1.71
N GLU A 31 -15.46 -4.50 3.00
CA GLU A 31 -14.83 -3.35 3.67
C GLU A 31 -13.29 -3.30 3.52
N ILE A 32 -12.68 -4.21 2.75
CA ILE A 32 -11.22 -4.32 2.65
C ILE A 32 -10.55 -3.01 2.23
N GLN A 33 -11.20 -2.22 1.36
CA GLN A 33 -10.67 -0.92 0.96
C GLN A 33 -10.53 0.03 2.15
N ASN A 34 -11.53 0.10 3.03
CA ASN A 34 -11.49 0.94 4.22
C ASN A 34 -10.38 0.51 5.18
N TYR A 35 -10.16 -0.80 5.35
CA TYR A 35 -9.04 -1.31 6.14
C TYR A 35 -7.69 -0.94 5.55
N LEU A 36 -7.52 -1.04 4.23
CA LEU A 36 -6.29 -0.65 3.54
C LEU A 36 -6.00 0.85 3.71
N TYR A 37 -7.00 1.71 3.53
CA TYR A 37 -6.83 3.16 3.73
C TYR A 37 -6.43 3.50 5.16
N ARG A 38 -7.14 2.98 6.15
CA ARG A 38 -6.79 3.20 7.57
C ARG A 38 -5.41 2.68 7.92
N SER A 39 -5.03 1.53 7.37
CA SER A 39 -3.69 0.96 7.59
C SER A 39 -2.61 1.87 7.03
N ILE A 40 -2.80 2.39 5.80
CA ILE A 40 -1.87 3.32 5.15
C ILE A 40 -1.77 4.64 5.92
N ASP A 41 -2.91 5.21 6.34
CA ASP A 41 -2.94 6.48 7.09
C ASP A 41 -2.30 6.35 8.49
N SER A 42 -2.33 5.14 9.07
CA SER A 42 -1.71 4.86 10.37
C SER A 42 -0.21 4.58 10.31
N LEU A 43 0.40 4.56 9.12
CA LEU A 43 1.83 4.29 8.99
C LEU A 43 2.64 5.40 9.66
N PRO A 44 3.75 5.04 10.34
CA PRO A 44 4.65 6.04 10.91
C PRO A 44 5.28 6.88 9.79
N GLN A 45 5.89 7.99 10.18
CA GLN A 45 6.65 8.82 9.24
C GLN A 45 7.66 7.96 8.47
N ILE A 46 7.60 8.03 7.14
CA ILE A 46 8.45 7.26 6.25
C ILE A 46 9.62 8.13 5.81
N TYR A 47 10.83 7.60 5.90
CA TYR A 47 12.00 8.29 5.36
C TYR A 47 12.15 8.01 3.86
N PRO A 48 12.41 9.05 3.04
CA PRO A 48 12.58 8.89 1.60
C PRO A 48 13.81 8.03 1.29
N ALA A 49 13.76 7.32 0.16
CA ALA A 49 14.91 6.54 -0.29
C ALA A 49 16.07 7.46 -0.68
N LEU A 50 17.29 6.93 -0.59
CA LEU A 50 18.51 7.64 -0.96
C LEU A 50 19.08 7.12 -2.28
N LYS A 51 19.42 8.04 -3.18
CA LYS A 51 20.20 7.77 -4.38
C LYS A 51 21.44 8.65 -4.35
N ARG A 52 22.60 8.04 -4.10
CA ARG A 52 23.90 8.74 -3.97
C ARG A 52 23.88 9.88 -2.94
N GLY A 53 23.24 9.64 -1.80
CA GLY A 53 23.11 10.63 -0.71
C GLY A 53 21.98 11.64 -0.90
N GLN A 54 21.30 11.68 -2.05
CA GLN A 54 20.16 12.56 -2.27
C GLN A 54 18.84 11.81 -2.04
N GLN A 55 17.90 12.45 -1.35
CA GLN A 55 16.54 11.94 -1.17
C GLN A 55 15.82 11.96 -2.52
N VAL A 56 15.13 10.86 -2.85
CA VAL A 56 14.44 10.70 -4.14
C VAL A 56 13.03 10.14 -3.94
N THR A 57 12.12 10.58 -4.81
CA THR A 57 10.81 9.94 -4.95
C THR A 57 11.00 8.47 -5.39
N THR A 58 10.33 7.55 -4.69
CA THR A 58 10.32 6.11 -5.01
C THR A 58 8.90 5.64 -5.26
N LYS A 59 8.72 4.80 -6.28
CA LYS A 59 7.45 4.13 -6.58
C LYS A 59 7.55 2.67 -6.18
N PHE A 60 6.51 2.17 -5.53
CA PHE A 60 6.40 0.79 -5.08
C PHE A 60 5.18 0.14 -5.71
N LYS A 61 5.33 -1.15 -6.04
CA LYS A 61 4.21 -2.06 -6.32
C LYS A 61 4.31 -3.20 -5.33
N MET A 62 3.39 -3.25 -4.38
CA MET A 62 3.41 -4.22 -3.29
C MET A 62 2.25 -5.23 -3.47
N PRO A 63 2.55 -6.52 -3.65
CA PRO A 63 1.54 -7.57 -3.60
C PRO A 63 1.21 -7.92 -2.14
N LEU A 64 -0.08 -8.00 -1.83
CA LEU A 64 -0.62 -8.44 -0.56
C LEU A 64 -1.40 -9.75 -0.80
N ILE A 65 -0.91 -10.83 -0.20
CA ILE A 65 -1.55 -12.15 -0.26
C ILE A 65 -2.50 -12.28 0.93
N VAL A 66 -3.80 -12.30 0.64
CA VAL A 66 -4.84 -12.55 1.65
C VAL A 66 -5.13 -14.05 1.66
N LYS A 67 -5.03 -14.67 2.84
CA LYS A 67 -5.44 -16.06 3.06
C LYS A 67 -6.66 -16.07 3.96
N VAL A 68 -7.73 -16.67 3.48
CA VAL A 68 -8.90 -16.99 4.31
C VAL A 68 -8.62 -18.36 4.92
N SER A 69 -8.61 -18.44 6.25
CA SER A 69 -8.54 -19.72 6.95
C SER A 69 -9.96 -20.07 7.35
N GLU A 70 -10.45 -21.24 6.94
CA GLU A 70 -11.69 -21.79 7.49
C GLU A 70 -11.41 -22.22 8.94
N ASN A 71 -12.32 -21.85 9.83
CA ASN A 71 -12.34 -22.32 11.22
C ASN A 71 -13.08 -23.66 11.32
#